data_AF-A0AA42XBE9-F1
#
_entry.id   AF-A0AA42XBE9-F1
#
_cell.length_a   1.000
_cell.length_b   1.000
_cell.length_c   1.000
_cell.angle_alpha   90.00
_cell.angle_beta   90.00
_cell.angle_gamma   90.00
#
_symmetry.space_group_name_H-M   'P 1'
#
loop_
_entity.id
_entity.type
_entity.pdbx_description
1 polymer ?
#
loop_
_entity_poly.entity_id
_entity_poly.type
_entity_poly.pdbx_seq_one_letter_code
_entity_poly.pdbx_strand_id
1 'polypeptide(L)'
;MPQSGTEAASPGVLRIECMPLDCGGAAIVVELDRTPDRTWMKSLKRALLADDALDGAQAKFDGRFVYVVGVDGGAHRAEHRVMQAVMAAEGAGASNARRQRPAVNVGVSSALAN
;
A
#
# COMPACT_ATOMS: atom_id res chain seq x y z
N MET A 1 -19.00 23.08 11.55
CA MET A 1 -18.70 22.35 10.30
C MET A 1 -17.48 21.47 10.55
N PRO A 2 -17.59 20.14 10.73
CA PRO A 2 -16.41 19.31 10.77
C PRO A 2 -15.83 19.23 9.36
N GLN A 3 -14.54 19.50 9.24
CA GLN A 3 -13.81 19.40 7.99
C GLN A 3 -13.76 17.92 7.61
N SER A 4 -14.53 17.53 6.58
CA SER A 4 -14.35 16.28 5.87
C SER A 4 -13.02 16.34 5.13
N GLY A 5 -11.91 16.23 5.87
CA GLY A 5 -10.68 15.71 5.31
C GLY A 5 -11.04 14.32 4.85
N THR A 6 -11.17 14.13 3.53
CA THR A 6 -11.26 12.81 2.94
C THR A 6 -10.01 12.07 3.42
N GLU A 7 -10.18 11.26 4.47
CA GLU A 7 -9.23 10.22 4.79
C GLU A 7 -9.08 9.47 3.47
N ALA A 8 -7.91 9.56 2.85
CA ALA A 8 -7.63 8.83 1.63
C ALA A 8 -7.62 7.36 2.04
N ALA A 9 -8.81 6.75 2.05
CA ALA A 9 -8.99 5.39 2.47
C ALA A 9 -8.18 4.52 1.52
N SER A 10 -7.34 3.69 2.13
CA SER A 10 -6.50 2.74 1.41
C SER A 10 -7.36 1.89 0.45
N PRO A 11 -6.83 1.55 -0.73
CA PRO A 11 -7.58 0.84 -1.76
C PRO A 11 -7.96 -0.58 -1.32
N GLY A 12 -9.24 -0.94 -1.45
CA GLY A 12 -9.70 -2.29 -1.14
C GLY A 12 -9.39 -3.28 -2.26
N VAL A 13 -9.02 -4.52 -1.92
CA VAL A 13 -8.83 -5.60 -2.91
C VAL A 13 -10.18 -6.18 -3.33
N LEU A 14 -10.48 -6.14 -4.63
CA LEU A 14 -11.66 -6.78 -5.22
C LEU A 14 -11.37 -8.21 -5.68
N ARG A 15 -10.18 -8.44 -6.25
CA ARG A 15 -9.77 -9.74 -6.77
C ARG A 15 -8.25 -9.88 -6.73
N ILE A 16 -7.81 -11.12 -6.54
CA ILE A 16 -6.42 -11.54 -6.68
C ILE A 16 -6.40 -12.80 -7.53
N GLU A 17 -5.52 -12.85 -8.53
CA GLU A 17 -5.46 -13.94 -9.49
C GLU A 17 -4.01 -14.21 -9.89
N CYS A 18 -3.59 -15.48 -9.82
CA CYS A 18 -2.32 -15.95 -10.34
C CYS A 18 -2.42 -16.31 -11.82
N MET A 19 -1.58 -15.69 -12.63
CA MET A 19 -1.41 -15.96 -14.05
C MET A 19 -0.05 -16.62 -14.28
N PRO A 20 0.01 -17.93 -14.57
CA PRO A 20 1.27 -18.57 -14.94
C PRO A 20 1.80 -17.99 -16.26
N LEU A 21 3.12 -17.87 -16.37
CA LEU A 21 3.82 -17.32 -17.52
C LEU A 21 4.60 -18.43 -18.24
N ASP A 22 4.69 -18.34 -19.57
CA ASP A 22 5.34 -19.35 -20.41
C ASP A 22 6.85 -19.51 -20.12
N CYS A 23 7.48 -18.51 -19.49
CA CYS A 23 8.87 -18.57 -19.06
C CYS A 23 9.10 -19.32 -17.73
N GLY A 24 8.06 -19.91 -17.14
CA GLY A 24 8.15 -20.74 -15.93
C GLY A 24 7.87 -20.02 -14.61
N GLY A 25 7.66 -18.70 -14.63
CA GLY A 25 7.23 -17.92 -13.46
C GLY A 25 5.72 -17.67 -13.42
N ALA A 26 5.28 -16.82 -12.49
CA ALA A 26 3.91 -16.32 -12.45
C ALA A 26 3.86 -14.79 -12.36
N ALA A 27 2.70 -14.24 -12.73
CA ALA A 27 2.29 -12.89 -12.40
C ALA A 27 1.07 -12.96 -11.48
N ILE A 28 1.06 -12.19 -10.40
CA ILE A 28 -0.14 -12.00 -9.59
C ILE A 28 -0.78 -10.69 -10.02
N VAL A 29 -2.05 -10.75 -10.40
CA VAL A 29 -2.87 -9.58 -10.71
C VAL A 29 -3.77 -9.29 -9.53
N VAL A 30 -3.69 -8.07 -9.02
CA VAL A 30 -4.56 -7.55 -7.96
C VAL A 30 -5.43 -6.46 -8.55
N GLU A 31 -6.74 -6.64 -8.47
CA GLU A 31 -7.72 -5.62 -8.83
C GLU A 31 -8.19 -4.90 -7.57
N LEU A 32 -8.10 -3.57 -7.58
CA LEU A 32 -8.48 -2.70 -6.48
C LEU A 32 -9.82 -2.01 -6.74
N ASP A 33 -10.50 -1.56 -5.69
CA ASP A 33 -11.74 -0.80 -5.77
C ASP A 33 -11.54 0.62 -6.35
N ARG A 34 -10.31 1.14 -6.24
CA ARG A 34 -9.90 2.47 -6.70
C ARG A 34 -8.42 2.48 -7.11
N THR A 35 -8.02 3.54 -7.83
CA THR A 35 -6.61 3.80 -8.12
C THR A 35 -5.85 4.10 -6.82
N PRO A 36 -4.75 3.38 -6.52
CA PRO A 36 -3.95 3.63 -5.33
C PRO A 36 -3.20 4.96 -5.41
N ASP A 37 -3.02 5.64 -4.29
CA ASP A 37 -2.19 6.85 -4.23
C ASP A 37 -0.69 6.52 -4.16
N ARG A 38 0.16 7.51 -4.43
CA ARG A 38 1.61 7.34 -4.50
C ARG A 38 2.23 6.84 -3.18
N THR A 39 1.63 7.15 -2.04
CA THR A 39 2.08 6.71 -0.72
C THR A 39 1.84 5.22 -0.57
N TRP A 40 0.62 4.76 -0.85
CA TRP A 40 0.27 3.35 -0.82
C TRP A 40 1.13 2.53 -1.78
N MET A 41 1.30 3.00 -3.02
CA MET A 41 2.16 2.34 -4.02
C MET A 41 3.59 2.13 -3.52
N LYS A 42 4.17 3.12 -2.83
CA LYS A 42 5.51 3.02 -2.24
C LYS A 42 5.53 2.01 -1.09
N SER A 43 4.50 2.01 -0.24
CA SER A 43 4.38 1.05 0.86
C SER A 43 4.29 -0.39 0.35
N LEU A 44 3.49 -0.64 -0.69
CA LEU A 44 3.41 -1.97 -1.31
C LEU A 44 4.76 -2.41 -1.89
N LYS A 45 5.42 -1.56 -2.67
CA LYS A 45 6.76 -1.89 -3.21
C LYS A 45 7.76 -2.24 -2.10
N ARG A 46 7.71 -1.51 -0.97
CA ARG A 46 8.56 -1.81 0.20
C ARG A 46 8.18 -3.12 0.88
N ALA A 47 6.89 -3.43 0.98
CA ALA A 47 6.43 -4.68 1.57
C ALA A 47 6.85 -5.89 0.73
N LEU A 48 6.74 -5.79 -0.60
CA LEU A 48 7.21 -6.84 -1.52
C LEU A 48 8.72 -7.06 -1.41
N LEU A 49 9.52 -5.98 -1.38
CA LEU A 49 10.97 -6.04 -1.21
C LEU A 49 11.42 -6.60 0.14
N ALA A 50 10.56 -6.57 1.16
CA ALA A 50 10.88 -7.06 2.50
C ALA A 50 10.55 -8.55 2.70
N ASP A 51 9.86 -9.18 1.76
CA ASP A 51 9.56 -10.60 1.79
C ASP A 51 10.57 -11.35 0.92
N ASP A 52 11.50 -12.08 1.54
CA ASP A 52 12.53 -12.85 0.83
C ASP A 52 11.94 -13.90 -0.14
N ALA A 53 10.70 -14.35 0.10
CA ALA A 53 10.02 -15.28 -0.81
C ALA A 53 9.49 -14.60 -2.08
N LEU A 54 9.50 -13.27 -2.13
CA LEU A 54 9.15 -12.45 -3.28
C LEU A 54 10.40 -11.74 -3.84
N ASP A 55 11.60 -12.25 -3.55
CA ASP A 55 12.84 -11.67 -4.08
C ASP A 55 12.80 -11.62 -5.62
N GLY A 56 13.19 -10.47 -6.18
CA GLY A 56 13.08 -10.19 -7.60
C GLY A 56 11.68 -9.80 -8.10
N ALA A 57 10.62 -9.92 -7.29
CA ALA A 57 9.27 -9.54 -7.69
C ALA A 57 9.12 -8.02 -7.86
N GLN A 58 8.38 -7.60 -8.89
CA GLN A 58 8.17 -6.20 -9.22
C GLN A 58 6.68 -5.87 -9.34
N ALA A 59 6.26 -4.79 -8.67
CA ALA A 59 4.92 -4.24 -8.83
C ALA A 59 4.84 -3.18 -9.93
N LYS A 60 3.99 -3.43 -10.93
CA LYS A 60 3.54 -2.46 -11.95
C LYS A 60 2.10 -2.04 -11.65
N PHE A 61 1.78 -0.78 -11.91
CA PHE A 61 0.50 -0.18 -11.57
C PHE A 61 -0.12 0.40 -12.82
N ASP A 62 -1.39 0.08 -13.06
CA ASP A 62 -2.18 0.57 -14.20
C ASP A 62 -3.62 0.83 -13.74
N GLY A 63 -3.94 2.11 -13.47
CA GLY A 63 -5.21 2.48 -12.85
C GLY A 63 -5.43 1.73 -11.53
N ARG A 64 -6.49 0.91 -11.48
CA ARG A 64 -6.84 0.09 -10.31
C ARG A 64 -6.18 -1.31 -10.29
N PHE A 65 -5.39 -1.65 -11.31
CA PHE A 65 -4.74 -2.94 -11.42
C PHE A 65 -3.29 -2.85 -10.97
N VAL A 66 -2.86 -3.83 -10.17
CA VAL A 66 -1.47 -4.03 -9.78
C VAL A 66 -1.00 -5.38 -10.28
N TYR A 67 0.10 -5.38 -11.03
CA TYR A 67 0.72 -6.58 -11.56
C TYR A 67 2.02 -6.82 -10.79
N VAL A 68 2.07 -7.89 -10.01
CA VAL A 68 3.28 -8.36 -9.34
C VAL A 68 3.89 -9.46 -10.22
N VAL A 69 4.96 -9.12 -10.94
CA VAL A 69 5.65 -10.02 -11.87
C VAL A 69 6.96 -10.52 -11.28
N GLY A 70 7.44 -11.67 -11.75
CA GLY A 70 8.70 -12.25 -11.28
C GLY A 70 8.56 -13.00 -9.95
N VAL A 71 7.34 -13.43 -9.61
CA VAL A 71 7.13 -14.32 -8.47
C VAL A 71 7.50 -15.74 -8.86
N ASP A 72 8.36 -16.35 -8.06
CA ASP A 72 8.81 -17.73 -8.20
C ASP A 72 8.14 -18.60 -7.11
N GLY A 73 7.75 -19.81 -7.48
CA GLY A 73 7.03 -20.75 -6.60
C GLY A 73 5.52 -20.85 -6.82
N GLY A 74 4.95 -21.95 -6.32
CA GLY A 74 3.58 -22.39 -6.63
C GLY A 74 2.49 -21.32 -6.39
N ALA A 75 1.55 -21.24 -7.33
CA ALA A 75 0.51 -20.21 -7.46
C ALA A 75 -0.19 -19.81 -6.14
N HIS A 76 -0.68 -20.79 -5.37
CA HIS A 76 -1.40 -20.53 -4.12
C HIS A 76 -0.54 -19.86 -3.04
N ARG A 77 0.76 -20.15 -3.01
CA ARG A 77 1.67 -19.52 -2.04
C ARG A 77 1.95 -18.07 -2.45
N ALA A 78 2.13 -17.82 -3.75
CA ALA A 78 2.41 -16.49 -4.29
C ALA A 78 1.23 -15.51 -4.06
N GLU A 79 -0.01 -15.94 -4.31
CA GLU A 79 -1.21 -15.12 -4.04
C GLU A 79 -1.30 -14.72 -2.57
N HIS A 80 -1.11 -15.68 -1.65
CA HIS A 80 -1.19 -15.41 -0.21
C HIS A 80 -0.12 -14.40 0.23
N ARG A 81 1.10 -14.51 -0.31
CA ARG A 81 2.21 -13.59 0.01
C ARG A 81 1.96 -12.19 -0.52
N VAL A 82 1.47 -12.07 -1.76
CA VAL A 82 1.09 -10.77 -2.33
C VAL A 82 -0.05 -10.13 -1.53
N MET A 83 -1.05 -10.91 -1.10
CA MET A 83 -2.11 -10.42 -0.23
C MET A 83 -1.59 -9.88 1.11
N GLN A 84 -0.61 -10.55 1.73
CA GLN A 84 0.04 -10.06 2.95
C GLN A 84 0.78 -8.73 2.71
N ALA A 85 1.49 -8.61 1.59
CA ALA A 85 2.18 -7.36 1.22
C ALA A 85 1.19 -6.21 0.98
N VAL A 86 0.03 -6.50 0.38
CA VAL A 86 -1.07 -5.55 0.22
C VAL A 86 -1.61 -5.11 1.58
N MET A 87 -1.92 -6.03 2.49
CA MET A 87 -2.37 -5.68 3.84
C MET A 87 -1.34 -4.86 4.63
N ALA A 88 -0.04 -5.13 4.44
CA ALA A 88 1.02 -4.33 5.04
C ALA A 88 1.06 -2.88 4.49
N ALA A 89 0.71 -2.69 3.21
CA ALA A 89 0.63 -1.37 2.60
C ALA A 89 -0.53 -0.53 3.17
N GLU A 90 -1.66 -1.17 3.49
CA GLU A 90 -2.83 -0.55 4.14
C GLU A 90 -2.46 0.10 5.49
N GLY A 91 -1.73 -0.63 6.35
CA GLY A 91 -1.34 -0.17 7.69
C GLY A 91 -0.30 0.95 7.70
N ALA A 92 0.53 1.05 6.66
CA ALA A 92 1.52 2.11 6.50
C ALA A 92 0.88 3.46 6.10
N GLY A 93 -0.22 3.45 5.33
CA GLY A 93 -0.99 4.65 4.99
C GLY A 93 -1.54 5.36 6.24
N ALA A 94 -2.16 4.59 7.13
CA ALA A 94 -2.70 5.08 8.40
C ALA A 94 -1.60 5.61 9.35
N SER A 95 -0.45 4.95 9.38
CA SER A 95 0.70 5.32 10.21
C SER A 95 1.35 6.65 9.78
N ASN A 96 1.39 6.92 8.46
CA ASN A 96 1.95 8.17 7.92
C ASN A 96 0.96 9.35 8.02
N ALA A 97 -0.35 9.11 7.87
CA ALA A 97 -1.37 10.13 8.11
C ALA A 97 -1.34 10.66 9.55
N ARG A 98 -1.06 9.78 10.53
CA ARG A 98 -0.93 10.18 11.94
C ARG A 98 0.33 11.02 12.23
N ARG A 99 1.42 10.83 11.47
CA ARG A 99 2.66 11.61 11.64
C ARG A 99 2.62 13.00 10.99
N GLN A 100 1.68 13.27 10.10
CA GLN A 100 1.59 14.54 9.35
C GLN A 100 0.71 15.62 10.00
N ARG A 101 0.16 15.42 11.22
CA ARG A 101 -0.48 16.53 11.95
C ARG A 101 0.62 17.54 12.34
N PRO A 102 0.58 18.80 11.85
CA PRO A 102 1.59 19.79 12.22
C PRO A 102 1.49 20.06 13.71
N ALA A 103 2.64 20.12 14.39
CA ALA A 103 2.74 20.59 15.76
C ALA A 103 2.11 21.99 15.83
N VAL A 104 0.99 22.12 16.55
CA VAL A 104 0.38 23.42 16.79
C VAL A 104 1.34 24.19 17.69
N ASN A 105 1.87 25.29 17.17
CA ASN A 105 2.72 26.21 17.88
C ASN A 105 1.90 26.85 19.01
N VAL A 106 2.05 26.39 20.25
CA VAL A 106 1.51 27.08 21.42
C VAL A 106 2.40 28.29 21.68
N GLY A 107 2.01 29.42 21.10
CA GLY A 107 2.45 30.72 21.54
C GLY A 107 1.85 30.99 22.92
N VAL A 108 2.67 30.97 23.96
CA VAL A 108 2.28 31.41 25.30
C VAL A 108 2.26 32.94 25.29
N SER A 109 1.07 33.51 25.17
CA SER A 109 0.81 34.90 25.57
C SER A 109 0.58 34.94 27.07
N SER A 110 1.55 35.45 27.82
CA SER A 110 1.33 35.86 29.21
C SER A 110 1.06 37.36 29.24
N ALA A 111 -0.23 37.71 29.32
CA ALA A 111 -0.69 38.99 29.80
C ALA A 111 -0.97 38.86 31.30
N LEU A 112 -0.39 39.74 32.12
CA LEU A 112 -0.93 40.06 33.44
C LEU A 112 -0.89 41.58 33.61
N ALA A 113 -2.10 42.11 33.79
CA ALA A 113 -2.39 43.47 34.17
C ALA A 113 -2.23 43.63 35.70
N ASN A 114 -1.68 44.79 36.11
CA ASN A 114 -2.27 45.78 37.01
C ASN A 114 -1.17 46.51 37.79
#